data_AF-A0A941MYJ0-F1
#
_entry.id   AF-A0A941MYJ0-F1
#
_cell.length_a   1.000
_cell.length_b   1.000
_cell.length_c   1.000
_cell.angle_alpha   90.00
_cell.angle_beta   90.00
_cell.angle_gamma   90.00
#
_symmetry.space_group_name_H-M   'P 1'
#
loop_
_entity.id
_entity.type
_entity.pdbx_description
1 polymer ?
#
loop_
_entity_poly.entity_id
_entity_poly.type
_entity_poly.pdbx_seq_one_letter_code
_entity_poly.pdbx_strand_id
1 'polypeptide(L)' 'METAPTRTICLFDLTDVAGIPTDIVARLAMANDLGTEIEIVNPSPQFQSYLRHAAASSVLIRGSSVDSP' A
#
# COMPACT_ATOMS: atom_id res chain seq x y z
N MET A 1 -6.82 16.71 28.71
CA MET A 1 -5.73 16.52 27.73
C MET A 1 -6.19 15.40 26.81
N GLU A 2 -6.75 15.72 25.64
CA GLU A 2 -7.08 14.70 24.64
C GLU A 2 -5.79 14.29 23.93
N THR A 3 -5.39 13.03 24.10
CA THR A 3 -4.31 12.41 23.35
C THR A 3 -4.74 12.33 21.88
N ALA A 4 -4.07 13.07 21.00
CA ALA A 4 -4.25 12.88 19.56
C ALA A 4 -3.97 11.41 19.22
N PRO A 5 -4.85 10.71 18.49
CA PRO A 5 -4.65 9.31 18.16
C PRO A 5 -3.35 9.15 17.37
N THR A 6 -2.46 8.29 17.86
CA THR A 6 -1.21 7.94 17.17
C THR A 6 -1.59 7.20 15.89
N ARG A 7 -1.58 7.91 14.75
CA ARG A 7 -1.74 7.29 13.44
C ARG A 7 -0.51 6.41 13.18
N THR A 8 -0.73 5.10 13.06
CA THR A 8 0.33 4.15 12.75
C THR A 8 0.48 4.09 11.23
N ILE A 9 1.70 4.32 10.74
CA ILE A 9 2.02 4.29 9.31
C ILE A 9 2.87 3.05 9.04
N CYS A 10 2.43 2.19 8.13
CA CYS A 10 3.13 0.98 7.69
C CYS A 10 3.68 1.19 6.28
N LEU A 11 5.00 1.13 6.13
CA LEU A 11 5.68 1.28 4.85
C LEU A 11 6.14 -0.07 4.31
N PHE A 12 5.83 -0.34 3.03
CA PHE A 12 6.23 -1.54 2.31
C PHE A 12 7.04 -1.17 1.07
N ASP A 13 8.34 -1.46 1.07
CA ASP A 13 9.20 -1.34 -0.12
C ASP A 13 9.16 -2.63 -0.92
N LEU A 14 8.76 -2.54 -2.19
CA LEU A 14 8.57 -3.66 -3.10
C LEU A 14 9.56 -3.69 -4.27
N THR A 15 10.66 -2.91 -4.19
CA THR A 15 11.64 -2.75 -5.28
C THR A 15 12.13 -4.08 -5.88
N ASP A 16 12.36 -5.11 -5.06
CA ASP A 16 12.83 -6.44 -5.50
C ASP A 16 11.77 -7.55 -5.38
N VAL A 17 10.50 -7.19 -5.20
CA VAL A 17 9.42 -8.14 -4.99
C VAL A 17 8.80 -8.54 -6.34
N ALA A 18 9.29 -9.65 -6.88
CA ALA A 18 8.87 -10.16 -8.20
C ALA A 18 7.44 -10.73 -8.24
N GLY A 19 6.85 -11.07 -7.08
CA GLY A 19 5.52 -11.64 -7.01
C GLY A 19 4.87 -11.39 -5.67
N ILE A 20 3.61 -10.95 -5.69
CA ILE A 20 2.82 -10.71 -4.49
C ILE A 20 1.58 -11.58 -4.57
N PRO A 21 1.36 -12.48 -3.59
CA PRO A 21 0.15 -13.28 -3.57
C PRO A 21 -1.08 -12.38 -3.40
N THR A 22 -2.17 -12.79 -4.06
CA THR A 22 -3.40 -11.98 -4.16
C THR A 22 -4.09 -11.75 -2.81
N ASP A 23 -3.82 -12.60 -1.82
CA ASP A 23 -4.34 -12.48 -0.46
C ASP A 23 -3.75 -11.28 0.32
N ILE A 24 -2.52 -10.86 -0.01
CA ILE A 24 -1.88 -9.70 0.62
C ILE A 24 -2.71 -8.43 0.39
N VAL A 25 -3.31 -8.26 -0.78
CA VAL A 25 -4.14 -7.08 -1.08
C VAL A 25 -5.35 -7.01 -0.15
N ALA A 26 -6.01 -8.13 0.10
CA ALA A 26 -7.13 -8.21 1.04
C ALA A 26 -6.69 -7.90 2.48
N ARG A 27 -5.50 -8.37 2.88
CA ARG A 27 -4.93 -8.08 4.20
C ARG A 27 -4.55 -6.61 4.37
N LEU A 28 -4.02 -5.97 3.33
CA LEU A 28 -3.72 -4.54 3.33
C LEU A 28 -5.00 -3.71 3.43
N ALA A 29 -6.07 -4.10 2.72
CA ALA A 29 -7.37 -3.46 2.84
C ALA A 29 -7.92 -3.54 4.28
N MET A 30 -7.83 -4.72 4.93
CA MET A 30 -8.24 -4.90 6.33
C MET A 30 -7.41 -4.07 7.33
N ALA A 31 -6.09 -4.00 7.15
CA ALA A 31 -5.23 -3.23 8.04
C ALA A 31 -5.53 -1.72 7.97
N ASN A 32 -5.90 -1.23 6.78
CA ASN A 32 -6.34 0.15 6.57
C ASN A 32 -7.65 0.47 7.30
N ASP A 33 -8.63 -0.44 7.32
CA ASP A 33 -9.90 -0.27 8.06
C ASP A 33 -9.71 -0.14 9.58
N LEU A 34 -8.58 -0.63 10.12
CA LEU A 34 -8.21 -0.50 11.53
C LEU A 34 -7.54 0.84 11.87
N GLY A 35 -7.53 1.80 10.93
CA GLY A 35 -6.93 3.13 11.13
C GLY A 35 -5.40 3.14 10.97
N THR A 36 -4.84 2.13 10.31
CA THR A 36 -3.41 2.08 9.95
C THR A 36 -3.24 2.65 8.56
N GLU A 37 -2.43 3.69 8.42
CA GLU A 37 -2.10 4.26 7.12
C GLU A 37 -1.06 3.36 6.43
N ILE A 38 -1.30 2.98 5.18
CA ILE A 38 -0.43 2.06 4.44
C ILE A 38 0.23 2.81 3.30
N GLU A 39 1.56 2.83 3.31
CA GLU A 39 2.40 3.38 2.25
C GLU A 39 3.13 2.24 1.52
N ILE A 40 3.03 2.23 0.19
CA ILE A 40 3.67 1.22 -0.66
C ILE A 40 4.64 1.92 -1.61
N VAL A 41 5.90 1.51 -1.56
CA VAL A 41 7.01 2.08 -2.33
C VAL A 41 7.41 1.11 -3.43
N ASN A 42 7.57 1.63 -4.66
CA ASN A 42 7.99 0.88 -5.85
C ASN A 42 7.19 -0.42 -6.11
N PRO A 43 5.84 -0.41 -6.06
CA PRO A 43 5.07 -1.60 -6.38
C PRO A 43 5.20 -1.98 -7.86
N SER A 44 5.26 -3.30 -8.13
CA SER A 44 5.21 -3.81 -9.50
C SER A 44 3.92 -3.38 -10.23
N PRO A 45 3.95 -3.23 -11.57
CA PRO A 45 2.76 -2.81 -12.33
C PRO A 45 1.54 -3.72 -12.13
N GLN A 46 1.79 -5.04 -11.99
CA GLN A 46 0.75 -6.02 -11.71
C GLN A 46 0.10 -5.76 -10.34
N PHE A 47 0.90 -5.48 -9.32
CA PHE A 47 0.40 -5.19 -7.97
C PHE A 47 -0.36 -3.87 -7.90
N GLN A 48 0.09 -2.84 -8.62
CA GLN A 48 -0.67 -1.59 -8.76
C GLN A 48 -2.05 -1.81 -9.40
N SER A 49 -2.14 -2.70 -10.40
CA SER A 49 -3.42 -3.06 -11.01
C SER A 49 -4.34 -3.75 -10.00
N TYR A 50 -3.82 -4.67 -9.19
CA TYR A 50 -4.61 -5.32 -8.14
C TYR A 50 -5.09 -4.36 -7.06
N LEU A 51 -4.24 -3.46 -6.58
CA LEU A 51 -4.62 -2.45 -5.58
C LEU A 51 -5.78 -1.56 -6.07
N ARG A 52 -5.73 -1.15 -7.35
CA ARG A 52 -6.81 -0.36 -7.98
C ARG A 52 -8.13 -1.11 -8.04
N HIS A 53 -8.10 -2.42 -8.34
CA HIS A 53 -9.32 -3.24 -8.42
C HIS A 53 -9.91 -3.58 -7.05
N ALA A 54 -9.06 -3.73 -6.03
CA ALA A 54 -9.49 -4.16 -4.70
C ALA A 54 -10.20 -3.06 -3.87
N ALA A 55 -10.54 -1.91 -4.46
CA ALA A 55 -11.10 -0.75 -3.77
C ALA A 55 -10.24 -0.32 -2.55
N ALA A 56 -8.94 -0.59 -2.58
CA ALA A 56 -7.96 -0.16 -1.58
C ALA A 56 -7.64 1.34 -1.76
N SER A 57 -8.67 2.17 -1.94
CA SER A 57 -8.60 3.58 -2.32
C SER A 57 -7.87 4.45 -1.30
N SER A 58 -7.63 3.95 -0.09
CA SER A 58 -6.86 4.65 0.96
C SER A 58 -5.41 4.20 1.09
N VAL A 59 -4.92 3.28 0.25
CA VAL A 59 -3.50 2.93 0.19
C VAL A 59 -2.74 4.02 -0.55
N LEU A 60 -1.75 4.62 0.11
CA LEU A 60 -0.86 5.60 -0.50
C LEU A 60 0.24 4.85 -1.26
N ILE A 61 0.26 4.99 -2.58
CA ILE A 61 1.31 4.42 -3.43
C ILE A 61 2.30 5.53 -3.76
N ARG A 62 3.56 5.38 -3.32
CA ARG A 62 4.68 6.26 -3.67
C ARG A 62 5.67 5.52 -4.57
N GLY A 63 6.34 6.25 -5.45
CA GLY A 63 7.26 5.63 -6.44
C GLY A 63 6.58 5.12 -7.70
N SER A 64 5.43 5.69 -8.11
CA SER A 64 4.95 5.59 -9.50
C SER A 64 5.78 6.50 -10.42
N SER A 65 7.09 6.49 -10.25
CA SER A 65 8.01 7.25 -11.08
C SER A 65 8.25 6.42 -12.32
N VAL A 66 7.55 6.79 -13.40
CA VAL A 66 8.10 6.61 -14.73
C VAL A 66 9.34 7.50 -14.80
N ASP A 67 10.48 7.01 -14.33
CA ASP A 67 11.75 7.37 -14.94
C ASP A 67 11.82 6.55 -16.23
N SER A 68 11.13 7.05 -17.26
CA SER A 68 11.53 6.74 -18.64
C SER A 68 12.95 7.30 -18.81
N PRO A 69 13.85 6.56 -19.49
CA PRO A 69 15.24 6.98 -19.68
C PRO A 69 15.38 8.36 -20.33
#